data_AF-A0A0G0HKQ7-F1
#
_entry.id   AF-A0A0G0HKQ7-F1
#
_cell.length_a   1.000
_cell.length_b   1.000
_cell.length_c   1.000
_cell.angle_alpha   90.00
_cell.angle_beta   90.00
_cell.angle_gamma   90.00
#
_symmetry.space_group_name_H-M   'P 1'
#
loop_
_entity.id
_entity.type
_entity.pdbx_description
1 polymer ?
#
loop_
_entity_poly.entity_id
_entity_poly.type
_entity_poly.pdbx_seq_one_letter_code
_entity_poly.pdbx_strand_id
1 'polypeptide(L)'
;MNIVVDYKATAKDEAVKALDKEWQDGYKRQMEVYQWLLRQNGLKVSNIGYFVYCTGKMDRQAFDKRIEFDVNLIEHKGNDSWVEKTLFEIKKCLDGAIPQSGDGCDHCAYWNSRRQFEK
;
A
#
# COMPACT_ATOMS: atom_id res chain seq x y z
N MET A 1 -8.84 21.71 7.98
CA MET A 1 -8.12 20.48 8.39
C MET A 1 -8.35 19.48 7.27
N ASN A 2 -7.29 18.99 6.64
CA ASN A 2 -7.36 18.14 5.46
C ASN A 2 -7.41 16.67 5.87
N ILE A 3 -8.15 15.86 5.12
CA ILE A 3 -8.29 14.42 5.32
C ILE A 3 -7.82 13.75 4.03
N VAL A 4 -6.96 12.74 4.16
CA VAL A 4 -6.52 11.93 3.02
C VAL A 4 -7.52 10.81 2.82
N VAL A 5 -7.97 10.64 1.58
CA VAL A 5 -8.89 9.57 1.18
C VAL A 5 -8.27 8.84 0.00
N ASP A 6 -8.13 7.53 0.12
CA ASP A 6 -7.57 6.68 -0.93
C ASP A 6 -8.66 5.75 -1.49
N TYR A 7 -8.87 5.82 -2.80
CA TYR A 7 -9.90 5.05 -3.49
C TYR A 7 -9.28 3.77 -4.06
N LYS A 8 -9.83 2.61 -3.69
CA LYS A 8 -9.34 1.30 -4.13
C LYS A 8 -10.45 0.45 -4.69
N ALA A 9 -10.16 -0.26 -5.78
CA ALA A 9 -11.07 -1.24 -6.38
C ALA A 9 -10.43 -2.63 -6.44
N THR A 10 -11.21 -3.68 -6.22
CA THR A 10 -10.76 -5.07 -6.30
C THR A 10 -11.87 -6.00 -6.80
N ALA A 11 -11.54 -7.23 -7.19
CA ALA A 11 -12.47 -8.28 -7.61
C ALA A 11 -12.33 -9.53 -6.72
N LYS A 12 -12.35 -9.32 -5.39
CA LYS A 12 -12.34 -10.43 -4.43
C LYS A 12 -13.74 -11.01 -4.28
N ASP A 13 -13.81 -12.30 -3.96
CA ASP A 13 -15.08 -13.01 -3.74
C ASP A 13 -15.91 -12.38 -2.62
N GLU A 14 -15.25 -11.84 -1.59
CA GLU A 14 -15.89 -11.14 -0.49
C GLU A 14 -15.52 -9.66 -0.45
N ALA A 15 -16.51 -8.83 -0.12
CA ALA A 15 -16.34 -7.39 0.05
C ALA A 15 -15.33 -7.07 1.15
N VAL A 16 -14.33 -6.25 0.82
CA VAL A 16 -13.36 -5.74 1.79
C VAL A 16 -14.07 -4.71 2.69
N LYS A 17 -14.20 -5.03 3.98
CA LYS A 17 -14.86 -4.18 4.99
C LYS A 17 -13.89 -3.62 6.06
N ALA A 18 -12.68 -4.17 6.13
CA ALA A 18 -11.63 -3.76 7.04
C ALA A 18 -10.24 -3.95 6.40
N LEU A 19 -9.23 -3.33 7.00
CA LEU A 19 -7.82 -3.49 6.65
C LEU A 19 -7.08 -4.36 7.70
N ASP A 20 -7.50 -5.61 7.85
CA ASP A 20 -7.07 -6.56 8.88
C ASP A 20 -6.13 -7.67 8.39
N LYS A 21 -5.85 -7.74 7.08
CA LYS A 21 -4.97 -8.75 6.49
C LYS A 21 -3.54 -8.24 6.33
N GLU A 22 -2.54 -9.11 6.48
CA GLU A 22 -1.11 -8.74 6.43
C GLU A 22 -0.72 -7.98 5.16
N TRP A 23 -1.20 -8.42 3.99
CA TRP A 23 -0.93 -7.76 2.71
C TRP A 23 -1.50 -6.32 2.63
N GLN A 24 -2.43 -5.93 3.50
CA GLN A 24 -3.01 -4.59 3.56
C GLN A 24 -2.15 -3.60 4.37
N ASP A 25 -1.11 -4.06 5.06
CA ASP A 25 -0.19 -3.17 5.78
C ASP A 25 0.56 -2.24 4.83
N GLY A 26 0.81 -2.68 3.59
CA GLY A 26 1.34 -1.82 2.54
C GLY A 26 0.43 -0.62 2.23
N TYR A 27 -0.90 -0.79 2.31
CA TYR A 27 -1.86 0.30 2.10
C TYR A 27 -1.90 1.27 3.28
N LYS A 28 -1.78 0.76 4.51
CA LYS A 28 -1.68 1.62 5.70
C LYS A 28 -0.43 2.50 5.61
N ARG A 29 0.71 1.90 5.27
CA ARG A 29 1.96 2.65 5.04
C ARG A 29 1.83 3.67 3.91
N GLN A 30 1.14 3.33 2.82
CA GLN A 30 0.85 4.26 1.73
C GLN A 30 0.06 5.49 2.22
N MET A 31 -1.00 5.29 3.00
CA MET A 31 -1.77 6.38 3.60
C MET A 31 -0.90 7.27 4.52
N GLU A 32 -0.07 6.65 5.35
CA GLU A 32 0.85 7.37 6.26
C GLU A 32 1.88 8.21 5.49
N VAL A 33 2.44 7.67 4.40
CA VAL A 33 3.34 8.42 3.51
C VAL A 33 2.62 9.61 2.85
N TYR A 34 1.35 9.46 2.44
CA TYR A 34 0.59 10.59 1.90
C TYR A 34 0.32 11.67 2.94
N GLN A 35 -0.06 11.28 4.16
CA GLN A 35 -0.23 12.22 5.27
C GLN A 35 1.08 12.96 5.55
N TRP A 36 2.21 12.25 5.57
CA TRP A 36 3.53 12.83 5.75
C TRP A 36 3.86 13.85 4.67
N LEU A 37 3.75 13.49 3.38
CA LEU A 37 4.05 14.38 2.25
C LEU A 37 3.24 15.67 2.31
N LEU A 38 1.95 15.56 2.59
CA LEU A 38 1.07 16.73 2.67
C LEU A 38 1.40 17.63 3.87
N ARG A 39 1.82 17.04 5.00
CA ARG A 39 2.33 17.80 6.15
C ARG A 39 3.64 18.52 5.84
N GLN A 40 4.56 17.87 5.12
CA GLN A 40 5.80 18.50 4.66
C GLN A 40 5.52 19.68 3.71
N ASN A 41 4.40 19.64 2.98
CA ASN A 41 3.93 20.77 2.16
C ASN A 41 3.22 21.87 2.99
N GLY A 42 3.32 21.85 4.32
CA GLY A 42 2.74 22.87 5.22
C GLY A 42 1.24 22.74 5.45
N LEU A 43 0.59 21.66 4.99
CA LEU A 43 -0.84 21.46 5.18
C LEU A 43 -1.15 20.89 6.56
N LYS A 44 -2.24 21.38 7.17
CA LYS A 44 -2.80 20.78 8.39
C LYS A 44 -3.59 19.52 8.05
N VAL A 45 -3.00 18.34 8.26
CA VAL A 45 -3.57 17.02 7.89
C VAL A 45 -3.97 16.20 9.13
N SER A 46 -5.18 15.66 9.12
CA SER A 46 -5.72 14.75 10.14
C SER A 46 -4.93 13.43 10.20
N ASN A 47 -4.78 12.83 11.38
CA ASN A 47 -4.30 11.44 11.51
C ASN A 47 -5.34 10.42 11.02
N ILE A 48 -6.62 10.81 11.00
CA ILE A 48 -7.67 9.98 10.43
C ILE A 48 -7.67 10.17 8.91
N GLY A 49 -7.48 9.06 8.19
CA GLY A 49 -7.70 8.93 6.76
C GLY A 49 -8.76 7.86 6.48
N TYR A 50 -9.26 7.83 5.24
CA TYR A 50 -10.26 6.85 4.84
C TYR A 50 -9.83 6.11 3.58
N PHE A 51 -10.20 4.83 3.52
CA PHE A 51 -10.18 4.06 2.28
C PHE A 51 -11.61 3.92 1.78
N VAL A 52 -11.86 4.37 0.56
CA VAL A 52 -13.10 4.06 -0.16
C VAL A 52 -12.83 2.80 -0.96
N TYR A 53 -13.31 1.67 -0.46
CA TYR A 53 -13.03 0.36 -1.03
C TYR A 53 -14.23 -0.16 -1.82
N CYS A 54 -14.03 -0.37 -3.12
CA CYS A 54 -15.03 -0.89 -4.03
C CYS A 54 -14.68 -2.33 -4.40
N THR A 55 -15.50 -3.30 -3.99
CA THR A 55 -15.33 -4.71 -4.36
C THR A 55 -16.33 -5.07 -5.44
N GLY A 56 -15.85 -5.49 -6.61
CA GLY A 56 -16.68 -5.91 -7.73
C GLY A 56 -17.47 -7.17 -7.41
N LYS A 57 -18.77 -7.18 -7.73
CA LYS A 57 -19.68 -8.31 -7.56
C LYS A 57 -19.51 -9.29 -8.69
N MET A 58 -19.04 -10.49 -8.36
CA MET A 58 -18.79 -11.57 -9.32
C MET A 58 -19.98 -12.54 -9.45
N ASP A 59 -20.99 -12.41 -8.59
CA ASP A 59 -22.16 -13.28 -8.47
C ASP A 59 -23.36 -12.84 -9.33
N ARG A 60 -23.12 -11.97 -10.31
CA ARG A 60 -24.18 -11.50 -11.22
C ARG A 60 -24.48 -12.55 -12.28
N GLN A 61 -25.77 -12.72 -12.58
CA GLN A 61 -26.26 -13.73 -13.53
C GLN A 61 -25.67 -13.58 -14.94
N ALA A 62 -25.36 -12.34 -15.35
CA ALA A 62 -24.71 -12.03 -16.61
C ALA A 62 -23.82 -10.79 -16.49
N PHE A 63 -22.81 -10.71 -17.36
CA PHE A 63 -21.98 -9.53 -17.54
C PHE A 63 -22.66 -8.59 -18.55
N ASP A 64 -23.72 -7.90 -18.12
CA ASP A 64 -24.56 -7.00 -18.95
C ASP A 64 -23.86 -5.66 -19.26
N LYS A 65 -22.57 -5.71 -19.63
CA LYS A 65 -21.69 -4.54 -19.81
C LYS A 65 -21.68 -3.59 -18.59
N ARG A 66 -22.00 -4.12 -17.41
CA ARG A 66 -22.07 -3.41 -16.14
C ARG A 66 -21.31 -4.21 -15.09
N ILE A 67 -20.51 -3.50 -14.30
CA ILE A 67 -19.89 -4.04 -13.09
C ILE A 67 -20.55 -3.36 -11.92
N GLU A 68 -21.06 -4.16 -10.99
CA GLU A 68 -21.61 -3.67 -9.74
C GLU A 68 -20.58 -3.81 -8.63
N PHE A 69 -20.61 -2.89 -7.67
CA PHE A 69 -19.64 -2.86 -6.58
C PHE A 69 -20.34 -2.79 -5.23
N ASP A 70 -19.79 -3.50 -4.24
CA ASP A 70 -19.98 -3.15 -2.83
C ASP A 70 -18.97 -2.06 -2.47
N VAL A 71 -19.46 -0.98 -1.87
CA VAL A 71 -18.64 0.17 -1.48
C VAL A 71 -18.60 0.26 0.05
N ASN A 72 -17.41 0.19 0.63
CA ASN A 72 -17.20 0.36 2.06
C ASN A 72 -16.26 1.53 2.32
N LEU A 73 -16.59 2.32 3.34
CA LEU A 73 -15.70 3.36 3.87
C LEU A 73 -14.98 2.79 5.09
N ILE A 74 -13.66 2.69 5.01
CA ILE A 74 -12.83 2.10 6.06
C ILE A 74 -11.98 3.20 6.68
N GLU A 75 -12.17 3.45 7.97
CA GLU A 75 -11.36 4.41 8.72
C GLU A 75 -9.99 3.83 9.05
N HIS A 76 -8.95 4.66 8.94
CA HIS A 76 -7.62 4.34 9.42
C HIS A 76 -7.01 5.53 10.16
N LYS A 77 -6.55 5.29 11.39
CA LYS A 77 -5.75 6.23 12.17
C LYS A 77 -4.27 5.99 11.85
N GLY A 78 -3.73 6.80 10.95
CA GLY A 78 -2.35 6.73 10.50
C GLY A 78 -1.36 7.30 11.52
N ASN A 79 -0.13 6.80 11.46
CA ASN A 79 1.03 7.34 12.15
C ASN A 79 2.22 7.43 11.20
N ASP A 80 2.63 8.64 10.84
CA ASP A 80 3.74 8.89 9.91
C ASP A 80 5.09 9.14 10.58
N SER A 81 5.19 8.98 11.90
CA SER A 81 6.43 9.26 12.65
C SER A 81 7.62 8.38 12.23
N TRP A 82 7.36 7.24 11.59
CA TRP A 82 8.39 6.35 11.08
C TRP A 82 8.99 6.82 9.74
N VAL A 83 8.23 7.57 8.94
CA VAL A 83 8.53 7.83 7.52
C VAL A 83 9.88 8.53 7.36
N GLU A 84 10.10 9.63 8.07
CA GLU A 84 11.30 10.45 7.90
C GLU A 84 12.59 9.71 8.26
N LYS A 85 12.61 9.03 9.41
CA LYS A 85 13.76 8.22 9.82
C LYS A 85 14.05 7.13 8.79
N THR A 86 13.01 6.44 8.30
CA THR A 86 13.16 5.38 7.30
C THR A 86 13.69 5.94 5.96
N LEU A 87 13.31 7.14 5.54
CA LEU A 87 13.88 7.77 4.34
C LEU A 87 15.39 8.00 4.46
N PHE A 88 15.87 8.45 5.62
CA PHE A 88 17.31 8.59 5.87
C PHE A 88 18.04 7.25 5.85
N GLU A 89 17.45 6.20 6.43
CA GLU A 89 18.01 4.85 6.39
C GLU A 89 18.07 4.29 4.96
N ILE A 90 17.03 4.50 4.16
CA ILE A 90 16.99 4.14 2.74
C ILE A 90 18.11 4.87 1.99
N LYS A 91 18.24 6.19 2.17
CA LYS A 91 19.30 6.97 1.52
C LYS A 91 20.69 6.46 1.88
N LYS A 92 20.95 6.21 3.18
CA LYS A 92 22.23 5.66 3.64
C LYS A 92 22.54 4.30 2.99
N CYS A 93 21.54 3.45 2.82
CA CYS A 93 21.69 2.17 2.14
C CYS A 93 22.02 2.36 0.65
N LEU A 94 21.30 3.25 -0.04
CA LEU A 94 21.46 3.51 -1.48
C LEU A 94 22.81 4.17 -1.83
N ASP A 95 23.31 5.06 -0.96
CA ASP A 95 24.62 5.70 -1.14
C ASP A 95 25.79 4.81 -0.68
N GLY A 96 25.49 3.68 -0.04
CA GLY A 96 26.47 2.78 0.56
C GLY A 96 26.94 1.64 -0.35
N ALA A 97 27.60 0.66 0.25
CA ALA A 97 27.89 -0.60 -0.42
C ALA A 97 26.60 -1.43 -0.59
N ILE A 98 26.53 -2.20 -1.67
CA ILE A 98 25.41 -3.13 -1.91
C ILE A 98 25.31 -4.09 -0.71
N PRO A 99 24.13 -4.19 -0.05
CA PRO A 99 23.97 -5.07 1.10
C PRO A 99 24.06 -6.53 0.68
N GLN A 100 24.41 -7.40 1.63
CA GLN A 100 24.35 -8.84 1.43
C GLN A 100 22.91 -9.29 1.16
N SER A 101 22.78 -10.36 0.38
CA SER A 101 21.47 -11.00 0.18
C SER A 101 20.92 -11.48 1.51
N GLY A 102 19.64 -11.20 1.76
CA GLY A 102 18.97 -11.63 2.99
C GLY A 102 18.57 -13.10 2.94
N ASP A 103 18.61 -13.76 4.10
CA ASP A 103 18.10 -15.13 4.26
C ASP A 103 16.60 -15.17 3.95
N GLY A 104 16.20 -16.02 3.01
CA GLY A 104 14.79 -16.16 2.59
C GLY A 104 14.26 -15.00 1.75
N CYS A 105 15.12 -14.16 1.17
CA CYS A 105 14.67 -13.10 0.25
C CYS A 105 14.37 -13.66 -1.15
N ASP A 106 13.09 -13.76 -1.50
CA ASP A 106 12.62 -14.25 -2.80
C ASP A 106 13.20 -13.45 -3.97
N HIS A 107 13.37 -12.13 -3.81
CA HIS A 107 13.99 -11.28 -4.83
C HIS A 107 15.47 -11.59 -5.04
N CYS A 108 16.22 -11.86 -3.97
CA CYS A 108 17.61 -12.30 -4.07
C CYS A 108 17.70 -13.69 -4.72
N ALA A 109 16.82 -14.62 -4.35
CA ALA A 109 16.75 -15.95 -4.94
C ALA A 109 16.43 -15.89 -6.44
N TYR A 110 15.46 -15.07 -6.82
CA TYR A 110 15.10 -14.81 -8.21
C TYR A 110 16.27 -14.22 -9.00
N TRP A 111 16.92 -13.17 -8.48
CA TRP A 111 18.07 -12.54 -9.11
C TRP A 111 19.22 -13.54 -9.34
N ASN A 112 19.58 -14.30 -8.31
CA ASN A 112 20.65 -15.30 -8.39
C ASN A 112 20.33 -16.42 -9.38
N SER A 113 19.07 -16.87 -9.44
CA SER A 113 18.61 -17.87 -10.40
C SER A 113 18.68 -17.34 -11.83
N ARG A 114 18.17 -16.12 -12.07
CA ARG A 114 18.20 -15.46 -13.39
C ARG A 114 19.63 -15.25 -13.88
N ARG A 115 20.53 -14.82 -13.00
CA ARG A 115 21.94 -14.56 -13.32
C ARG A 115 22.69 -15.78 -13.87
N GLN A 116 22.26 -17.00 -13.56
CA GLN A 116 22.85 -18.23 -14.12
C GLN A 116 22.61 -18.38 -15.63
N PHE A 117 21.62 -17.68 -16.17
CA PHE A 117 21.20 -17.79 -17.58
C PHE A 117 21.42 -16.50 -18.38
N GLU A 118 21.73 -15.38 -17.72
CA GLU A 118 22.10 -14.13 -18.38
C GLU A 118 23.59 -14.17 -18.75
N LYS A 119 23.89 -14.17 -20.06
CA LYS A 119 25.26 -14.11 -20.62
C LYS A 119 25.83 -12.70 -20.56
#